data_AF-A0A162L2Z3-F1
#
_entry.id   AF-A0A162L2Z3-F1
#
_cell.length_a   1.000
_cell.length_b   1.000
_cell.length_c   1.000
_cell.angle_alpha   90.00
_cell.angle_beta   90.00
_cell.angle_gamma   90.00
#
_symmetry.space_group_name_H-M   'P 1'
#
loop_
_entity.id
_entity.type
_entity.pdbx_description
1 polymer ?
#
loop_
_entity_poly.entity_id
_entity_poly.type
_entity_poly.pdbx_seq_one_letter_code
_entity_poly.pdbx_strand_id
1 'polypeptide(L)' 'MKLTVEDMIKQKLLDEQESVRDYQEYSGKIEDKEINQVFKKFAEESALQARELEKLLNKFER' A
#
# COMPACT_ATOMS: atom_id res chain seq x y z
N MET A 1 23.24 -5.96 -8.09
CA MET A 1 23.01 -4.60 -8.64
C MET A 1 22.57 -3.69 -7.51
N LYS A 2 22.93 -2.40 -7.55
CA LYS A 2 22.39 -1.40 -6.61
C LYS A 2 21.04 -0.92 -7.17
N LEU A 3 19.99 -0.96 -6.37
CA LEU A 3 18.68 -0.46 -6.77
C LEU A 3 18.76 1.05 -7.08
N THR A 4 18.12 1.47 -8.17
CA THR A 4 17.90 2.90 -8.41
C THR A 4 16.80 3.42 -7.48
N VAL A 5 16.67 4.74 -7.34
CA VAL A 5 15.57 5.34 -6.59
C VAL A 5 14.22 4.98 -7.21
N GLU A 6 14.15 4.89 -8.54
CA GLU A 6 12.95 4.47 -9.26
C GLU A 6 12.57 3.02 -8.91
N ASP A 7 13.55 2.10 -8.88
CA ASP A 7 13.31 0.69 -8.49
C ASP A 7 12.80 0.59 -7.05
N MET A 8 13.37 1.38 -6.13
CA MET A 8 12.93 1.41 -4.73
C MET A 8 11.48 1.88 -4.60
N ILE A 9 11.09 2.92 -5.36
CA ILE A 9 9.72 3.43 -5.35
C ILE A 9 8.75 2.42 -5.96
N LYS A 10 9.12 1.75 -7.08
CA LYS A 10 8.30 0.69 -7.69
C LYS A 10 8.09 -0.50 -6.75
N GLN A 11 9.15 -0.94 -6.08
CA GLN A 11 9.05 -2.01 -5.09
C GLN A 11 8.11 -1.62 -3.95
N LYS A 12 8.29 -0.41 -3.38
CA LYS A 12 7.40 0.07 -2.31
C LYS A 12 5.96 0.24 -2.76
N LEU A 13 5.72 0.69 -3.99
CA LEU A 13 4.37 0.79 -4.52
C LEU A 13 3.68 -0.59 -4.54
N LEU A 14 4.38 -1.63 -4.97
CA LEU A 14 3.86 -3.01 -4.95
C LEU A 14 3.57 -3.48 -3.52
N ASP A 15 4.48 -3.22 -2.57
CA ASP A 15 4.29 -3.56 -1.16
C ASP A 15 3.03 -2.91 -0.56
N GLU A 16 2.80 -1.62 -0.84
CA GLU A 16 1.63 -0.90 -0.34
C GLU A 16 0.34 -1.40 -1.01
N GLN A 17 0.38 -1.70 -2.31
CA GLN A 17 -0.75 -2.31 -3.03
C GLN A 17 -1.08 -3.72 -2.51
N GLU A 18 -0.07 -4.51 -2.13
CA GLU A 18 -0.25 -5.80 -1.43
C GLU A 18 -0.89 -5.59 -0.07
N SER A 19 -0.39 -4.64 0.72
CA SER A 19 -0.93 -4.30 2.03
C SER A 19 -2.41 -3.90 1.96
N VAL A 20 -2.81 -3.10 0.95
CA VAL A 20 -4.23 -2.78 0.71
C VAL A 20 -5.06 -4.04 0.52
N ARG A 21 -4.63 -4.97 -0.35
CA ARG A 21 -5.35 -6.20 -0.64
C ARG A 21 -5.47 -7.08 0.59
N ASP A 22 -4.38 -7.27 1.32
CA ASP A 22 -4.32 -8.12 2.50
C ASP A 22 -5.20 -7.57 3.63
N TYR A 23 -5.09 -6.27 3.94
CA TYR A 23 -5.94 -5.65 4.96
C TYR A 23 -7.42 -5.72 4.59
N GLN A 24 -7.78 -5.49 3.32
CA GLN A 24 -9.16 -5.61 2.86
C GLN A 24 -9.66 -7.06 3.00
N GLU A 25 -8.91 -8.04 2.49
CA GLU A 25 -9.27 -9.44 2.56
C GLU A 25 -9.44 -9.92 4.01
N TYR A 26 -8.48 -9.58 4.87
CA TYR A 26 -8.48 -10.02 6.27
C TYR A 26 -9.58 -9.32 7.07
N SER A 27 -9.87 -8.05 6.79
CA SER A 27 -11.03 -7.38 7.39
C SER A 27 -12.36 -8.06 7.06
N GLY A 28 -12.46 -8.81 5.95
CA GLY A 28 -13.65 -9.61 5.63
C GLY A 28 -13.81 -10.87 6.51
N LYS A 29 -12.75 -11.29 7.21
CA LYS A 29 -12.68 -12.52 8.01
C LYS A 29 -12.67 -12.26 9.52
N ILE A 30 -12.58 -11.00 9.95
CA ILE A 30 -12.47 -10.61 11.37
C ILE A 30 -13.85 -10.29 11.93
N GLU A 31 -14.27 -11.07 12.94
CA GLU A 31 -15.53 -10.85 13.68
C GLU A 31 -15.42 -9.75 14.73
N ASP A 32 -14.26 -9.61 15.38
CA ASP A 32 -14.04 -8.57 16.38
C ASP A 32 -14.10 -7.18 15.74
N LYS A 33 -15.03 -6.36 16.21
CA LYS A 33 -15.33 -5.07 15.60
C LYS A 33 -14.17 -4.08 15.71
N GLU A 34 -13.44 -4.08 16.82
CA GLU A 34 -12.33 -3.15 17.04
C GLU A 34 -11.17 -3.50 16.11
N ILE A 35 -10.79 -4.78 16.07
CA ILE A 35 -9.73 -5.28 15.19
C ILE A 35 -10.12 -5.06 13.72
N ASN A 36 -11.38 -5.33 13.35
CA ASN A 36 -11.91 -5.11 12.00
C ASN A 36 -11.74 -3.65 11.54
N GLN A 37 -12.07 -2.70 12.41
CA GLN A 37 -11.96 -1.27 12.11
C GLN A 37 -10.51 -0.84 11.93
N VAL A 38 -9.58 -1.36 12.73
CA VAL A 38 -8.15 -1.09 12.58
C VAL A 38 -7.64 -1.60 11.22
N PHE A 39 -8.02 -2.81 10.81
CA PHE A 39 -7.62 -3.36 9.50
C PHE A 39 -8.15 -2.51 8.34
N LYS A 40 -9.41 -2.06 8.42
CA LYS A 40 -9.98 -1.15 7.39
C LYS A 40 -9.23 0.17 7.32
N LYS A 41 -8.88 0.76 8.47
CA LYS A 41 -8.07 1.99 8.53
C LYS A 41 -6.70 1.78 7.88
N PHE A 42 -6.04 0.66 8.14
CA PHE A 42 -4.73 0.36 7.54
C PHE A 42 -4.80 0.10 6.03
N ALA A 43 -5.90 -0.48 5.52
CA ALA A 43 -6.13 -0.55 4.09
C ALA A 43 -6.22 0.85 3.45
N GLU A 44 -6.93 1.79 4.08
CA GLU A 44 -7.03 3.18 3.61
C GLU A 44 -5.67 3.89 3.66
N GLU A 45 -4.92 3.73 4.75
CA GLU A 45 -3.60 4.34 4.89
C GLU A 45 -2.60 3.79 3.86
N SER A 46 -2.59 2.48 3.61
CA SER A 46 -1.74 1.85 2.58
C SER A 46 -2.12 2.35 1.18
N ALA A 47 -3.42 2.56 0.91
CA ALA A 47 -3.88 3.12 -0.36
C ALA A 47 -3.41 4.57 -0.56
N LEU A 48 -3.38 5.38 0.51
CA LEU A 48 -2.82 6.73 0.45
C LEU A 48 -1.33 6.71 0.16
N GLN A 49 -0.58 5.79 0.78
CA GLN A 49 0.85 5.62 0.54
C GLN A 49 1.12 5.19 -0.92
N ALA A 50 0.40 4.18 -1.42
CA ALA A 50 0.47 3.75 -2.82
C ALA A 50 0.24 4.91 -3.79
N ARG A 51 -0.79 5.75 -3.54
CA ARG A 51 -1.08 6.91 -4.38
C ARG A 51 0.04 7.96 -4.37
N GLU A 52 0.68 8.21 -3.24
CA GLU A 52 1.82 9.13 -3.17
C GLU A 52 3.04 8.55 -3.91
N LEU A 53 3.28 7.24 -3.82
CA LEU A 53 4.34 6.55 -4.55
C LEU A 53 4.12 6.60 -6.07
N GLU A 54 2.90 6.42 -6.55
CA GLU A 54 2.54 6.61 -7.97
C GLU A 54 2.85 8.03 -8.45
N LYS A 55 2.50 9.06 -7.66
CA LYS A 55 2.84 10.46 -7.98
C LYS A 55 4.34 10.70 -8.05
N LEU A 56 5.14 10.00 -7.23
CA LEU A 56 6.59 10.09 -7.29
C LEU A 56 7.15 9.41 -8.54
N LEU A 57 6.59 8.28 -8.98
CA LEU A 57 7.00 7.61 -10.23
C LEU A 57 6.75 8.47 -11.46
N ASN A 58 5.67 9.25 -11.49
CA ASN A 58 5.38 10.19 -12.57
C ASN A 58 6.49 11.25 -12.80
N LYS A 59 7.42 11.43 -11.84
CA LYS A 59 8.60 12.31 -12.01
C LYS A 59 9.71 11.68 -12.86
N PHE A 60 9.73 10.35 -13.01
CA PHE A 60 10.73 9.60 -13.76
C PHE A 60 10.27 9.29 -15.19
N GLU A 61 8.96 9.27 -15.45
CA GLU A 61 8.38 9.03 -16.79
C GLU A 61 8.39 10.27 -17.70
N ARG A 62 9.27 11.24 -17.44
CA ARG A 62 9.29 12.57 -18.08
C ARG A 62 10.46 12.78 -19.02
#